data_AF-A0A5T3N403-F1
#
_entry.id   AF-A0A5T3N403-F1
#
_cell.length_a   1.000
_cell.length_b   1.000
_cell.length_c   1.000
_cell.angle_alpha   90.00
_cell.angle_beta   90.00
_cell.angle_gamma   90.00
#
_symmetry.space_group_name_H-M   'P 1'
#
loop_
_entity.id
_entity.type
_entity.pdbx_description
1 polymer ?
#
loop_
_entity_poly.entity_id
_entity_poly.type
_entity_poly.pdbx_seq_one_letter_code
_entity_poly.pdbx_strand_id
1 'polypeptide(L)'
;MEQESEILKFETYKAMSRVPNFAGVPVFALLFLSIGGVIGTFLSVYFWGWWGLLVALPFVLIILGLRIICERDDKAFRRLRFTLRRRKMNRKYGRHLLITPRNPRWRERYARRVIKKRILAGE
;
A
#
# COMPACT_ATOMS: atom_id res chain seq x y z
N MET A 1 -31.35 16.85 21.98
CA MET A 1 -31.34 15.46 21.47
C MET A 1 -30.09 15.30 20.64
N GLU A 2 -29.06 14.66 21.18
CA GLU A 2 -27.90 14.23 20.40
C GLU A 2 -28.38 13.14 19.43
N GLN A 3 -28.54 13.50 18.16
CA GLN A 3 -28.68 12.50 17.10
C GLN A 3 -27.29 11.89 16.89
N GLU A 4 -27.01 10.83 17.63
CA GLU A 4 -25.90 9.93 17.35
C GLU A 4 -26.15 9.33 15.97
N SER A 5 -25.52 9.91 14.94
CA SER A 5 -25.53 9.34 13.60
C SER A 5 -24.82 7.99 13.64
N GLU A 6 -25.57 6.92 13.86
CA GLU A 6 -25.12 5.56 13.66
C GLU A 6 -24.71 5.39 12.19
N ILE A 7 -23.41 5.58 11.93
CA ILE A 7 -22.82 5.21 10.66
C ILE A 7 -22.97 3.69 10.56
N LEU A 8 -23.96 3.23 9.79
CA LEU A 8 -24.17 1.81 9.47
C LEU A 8 -22.84 1.22 8.96
N LYS A 9 -22.14 0.50 9.85
CA LYS A 9 -20.90 -0.20 9.54
C LYS A 9 -21.27 -1.49 8.80
N PHE A 10 -21.54 -1.39 7.50
CA PHE A 10 -21.63 -2.57 6.65
C PHE A 10 -20.26 -3.28 6.64
N GLU A 11 -20.20 -4.54 7.11
CA GLU A 11 -18.97 -5.34 7.15
C GLU A 11 -18.30 -5.43 5.77
N THR A 12 -19.10 -5.43 4.71
CA THR A 12 -18.69 -5.45 3.30
C THR A 12 -17.77 -4.28 2.90
N TYR A 13 -17.95 -3.09 3.49
CA TYR A 13 -17.19 -1.89 3.08
C TYR A 13 -15.70 -1.96 3.49
N LYS A 14 -15.38 -2.70 4.57
CA LYS A 14 -13.99 -2.92 5.01
C LYS A 14 -13.23 -3.89 4.11
N ALA A 15 -13.91 -4.91 3.58
CA ALA A 15 -13.31 -5.95 2.74
C ALA A 15 -12.90 -5.41 1.35
N MET A 16 -13.69 -4.51 0.75
CA MET A 16 -13.47 -4.04 -0.62
C MET A 16 -12.36 -2.98 -0.74
N SER A 17 -11.99 -2.30 0.35
CA SER A 17 -11.02 -1.20 0.34
C SER A 17 -9.63 -1.57 0.86
N ARG A 18 -9.50 -2.63 1.67
CA ARG A 18 -8.23 -3.13 2.20
C ARG A 18 -7.44 -3.89 1.13
N VAL A 19 -6.13 -3.69 1.12
CA VAL A 19 -5.24 -4.51 0.30
C VAL A 19 -5.25 -5.91 0.92
N PRO A 20 -5.40 -6.99 0.13
CA PRO A 20 -5.29 -8.34 0.65
C PRO A 20 -3.88 -8.54 1.22
N ASN A 21 -3.80 -8.55 2.55
CA ASN A 21 -2.60 -8.79 3.32
C ASN A 21 -2.79 -10.13 4.05
N PHE A 22 -1.79 -11.00 3.97
CA PHE A 22 -1.73 -12.25 4.72
C PHE A 22 -0.60 -12.14 5.75
N ALA A 23 -0.93 -12.37 7.03
CA ALA A 23 0.01 -12.23 8.15
C ALA A 23 0.78 -10.88 8.19
N GLY A 24 0.11 -9.78 7.81
CA GLY A 24 0.72 -8.44 7.78
C GLY A 24 1.60 -8.17 6.56
N VAL A 25 1.65 -9.07 5.56
CA VAL A 25 2.40 -8.87 4.31
C VAL A 25 1.43 -8.87 3.12
N PRO A 26 1.56 -7.97 2.13
CA PRO A 26 0.74 -7.99 0.94
C PRO A 26 0.87 -9.31 0.18
N VAL A 27 -0.27 -9.93 -0.14
CA VAL A 27 -0.30 -11.27 -0.77
C VAL A 27 0.51 -11.30 -2.07
N PHE A 28 0.43 -10.25 -2.88
CA PHE A 28 1.24 -10.14 -4.12
C PHE A 28 2.74 -10.11 -3.86
N ALA A 29 3.19 -9.45 -2.78
CA ALA A 29 4.61 -9.40 -2.43
C ALA A 29 5.10 -10.77 -1.95
N LEU A 30 4.31 -11.44 -1.10
CA LEU A 30 4.58 -12.82 -0.67
C LEU A 30 4.70 -13.77 -1.87
N LEU A 31 3.77 -13.68 -2.82
CA LEU A 31 3.69 -14.57 -3.97
C LEU A 31 4.89 -14.36 -4.92
N PHE A 32 5.30 -13.12 -5.15
CA PHE A 32 6.51 -12.84 -5.94
C PHE A 32 7.79 -13.28 -5.23
N LEU A 33 7.90 -13.04 -3.92
CA LEU A 33 9.09 -13.43 -3.14
C LEU A 33 9.19 -14.94 -2.95
N SER A 34 8.07 -15.65 -2.81
CA SER A 34 8.06 -17.10 -2.68
C SER A 34 8.45 -17.76 -4.00
N ILE A 35 7.82 -17.38 -5.11
CA ILE A 35 8.16 -17.94 -6.43
C ILE A 35 9.60 -17.57 -6.81
N GLY A 36 9.98 -16.30 -6.67
CA GLY A 36 11.34 -15.83 -6.97
C GLY A 36 12.39 -16.48 -6.06
N GLY A 37 12.07 -16.66 -4.77
CA GLY A 37 12.93 -17.33 -3.81
C GLY A 37 13.12 -18.81 -4.13
N VAL A 38 12.04 -19.54 -4.45
CA VAL A 38 12.12 -20.95 -4.83
C VAL A 38 12.93 -21.13 -6.11
N ILE A 39 12.63 -20.36 -7.16
CA ILE A 39 13.38 -20.45 -8.43
C ILE A 39 14.85 -20.05 -8.23
N GLY A 40 15.10 -18.94 -7.53
CA GLY A 40 16.45 -18.43 -7.29
C GLY A 40 17.30 -19.35 -6.42
N THR A 41 16.71 -19.97 -5.41
CA THR A 41 17.40 -20.97 -4.57
C THR A 41 17.66 -22.25 -5.36
N PHE A 42 16.69 -22.72 -6.16
CA PHE A 42 16.87 -23.91 -6.98
C PHE A 42 17.99 -23.71 -8.03
N LEU A 43 18.00 -22.57 -8.73
CA LEU A 43 19.08 -22.22 -9.66
C LEU A 43 20.42 -22.11 -8.95
N SER A 44 20.45 -21.48 -7.78
CA SER A 44 21.71 -21.32 -7.04
C SER A 44 22.24 -22.65 -6.52
N VAL A 45 21.38 -23.56 -6.08
CA VAL A 45 21.79 -24.91 -5.69
C VAL A 45 22.26 -25.72 -6.90
N TYR A 46 21.61 -25.55 -8.06
CA TYR A 46 22.04 -26.22 -9.29
C TYR A 46 23.46 -25.81 -9.73
N PHE A 47 23.82 -24.52 -9.62
CA PHE A 47 25.14 -24.03 -10.03
C PHE A 47 26.22 -24.10 -8.94
N TRP A 48 25.88 -23.80 -7.69
CA TRP A 48 26.82 -23.66 -6.57
C TRP A 48 26.70 -24.78 -5.52
N GLY A 49 25.83 -25.76 -5.72
CA GLY A 49 25.61 -26.87 -4.80
C GLY A 49 25.07 -26.39 -3.44
N TRP A 50 25.67 -26.88 -2.36
CA TRP A 50 25.22 -26.59 -0.99
C TRP A 50 25.27 -25.09 -0.63
N TRP A 51 26.22 -24.34 -1.20
CA TRP A 51 26.34 -22.89 -1.01
C TRP A 51 25.16 -22.12 -1.59
N GLY A 52 24.45 -22.70 -2.55
CA GLY A 52 23.24 -22.13 -3.14
C GLY A 52 22.08 -21.94 -2.15
N LEU A 53 22.08 -22.65 -1.02
CA LEU A 53 21.08 -22.46 0.04
C LEU A 53 21.21 -21.09 0.73
N LEU A 54 22.40 -20.50 0.77
CA LEU A 54 22.58 -19.16 1.33
C LEU A 54 21.81 -18.09 0.55
N VAL A 55 21.48 -18.36 -0.71
CA VAL A 55 20.67 -17.45 -1.53
C VAL A 55 19.22 -17.37 -1.01
N ALA A 56 18.75 -18.31 -0.19
CA ALA A 56 17.42 -18.24 0.44
C ALA A 56 17.33 -17.13 1.51
N LEU A 57 18.42 -16.89 2.25
CA LEU A 57 18.47 -15.93 3.36
C LEU A 57 17.97 -14.52 3.00
N PRO A 58 18.45 -13.87 1.90
CA PRO A 58 17.97 -12.54 1.54
C PRO A 58 16.46 -12.50 1.27
N PHE A 59 15.86 -13.54 0.67
CA PHE A 59 14.41 -13.57 0.44
C PHE A 59 13.63 -13.61 1.76
N VAL A 60 14.08 -14.40 2.73
CA VAL A 60 13.46 -14.48 4.07
C VAL A 60 13.58 -13.13 4.80
N LEU A 61 14.75 -12.49 4.75
CA LEU A 61 14.97 -11.17 5.34
C LEU A 61 14.07 -10.09 4.72
N ILE A 62 13.88 -10.12 3.40
CA ILE A 62 12.99 -9.18 2.71
C ILE A 62 11.53 -9.39 3.13
N ILE A 63 11.08 -10.64 3.29
CA ILE A 63 9.72 -10.95 3.77
C ILE A 63 9.51 -10.41 5.19
N LEU A 64 10.48 -10.58 6.08
CA LEU A 64 10.42 -10.04 7.45
C LEU A 64 10.39 -8.51 7.45
N GLY A 65 11.23 -7.86 6.64
CA GLY A 65 11.22 -6.41 6.49
C GLY A 65 9.88 -5.87 5.97
N LEU A 66 9.30 -6.53 4.98
CA LEU A 66 7.98 -6.21 4.46
C LEU A 66 6.89 -6.35 5.52
N ARG A 67 6.96 -7.39 6.37
CA ARG A 67 6.03 -7.59 7.49
C ARG A 67 6.06 -6.41 8.46
N ILE A 68 7.25 -5.99 8.88
CA ILE A 68 7.43 -4.86 9.82
C ILE A 68 6.88 -3.56 9.23
N ILE A 69 7.12 -3.29 7.93
CA ILE A 69 6.64 -2.08 7.27
C ILE A 69 5.11 -2.09 7.11
N CYS A 70 4.55 -3.23 6.71
CA CYS A 70 3.12 -3.34 6.44
C CYS A 70 2.28 -3.43 7.71
N GLU A 71 2.84 -3.90 8.83
CA GLU A 71 2.23 -3.78 10.16
C GLU A 71 2.02 -2.32 10.59
N ARG A 72 2.89 -1.39 10.14
CA ARG A 72 2.77 0.04 10.44
C ARG A 72 1.78 0.79 9.54
N ASP A 73 1.64 0.40 8.27
CA ASP A 73 0.67 1.01 7.33
C ASP A 73 0.25 0.01 6.24
N ASP A 74 -0.92 -0.60 6.40
CA ASP A 74 -1.59 -1.50 5.43
C ASP A 74 -1.68 -0.91 4.01
N LYS A 75 -1.64 0.42 3.87
CA LYS A 75 -1.82 1.15 2.61
C LYS A 75 -0.52 1.75 2.06
N ALA A 76 0.63 1.51 2.69
CA ALA A 76 1.93 2.05 2.27
C ALA A 76 2.26 1.71 0.81
N PHE A 77 2.09 0.45 0.41
CA PHE A 77 2.35 -0.02 -0.96
C PHE A 77 1.47 0.70 -2.00
N ARG A 78 0.21 0.97 -1.66
CA ARG A 78 -0.71 1.69 -2.54
C ARG A 78 -0.24 3.14 -2.75
N ARG A 79 0.19 3.82 -1.68
CA ARG A 79 0.77 5.18 -1.80
C ARG A 79 2.05 5.18 -2.62
N LEU A 80 2.90 4.16 -2.42
CA LEU A 80 4.15 4.01 -3.15
C LEU A 80 3.89 3.77 -4.65
N ARG A 81 2.96 2.88 -5.01
CA ARG A 81 2.54 2.65 -6.40
C ARG A 81 2.04 3.92 -7.08
N PHE A 82 1.19 4.71 -6.41
CA PHE A 82 0.72 5.97 -6.97
C PHE A 82 1.85 6.99 -7.13
N THR A 83 2.80 7.01 -6.20
CA THR A 83 3.98 7.88 -6.27
C THR A 83 4.90 7.50 -7.43
N LEU A 84 5.14 6.20 -7.63
CA LEU A 84 5.93 5.69 -8.76
C LEU A 84 5.23 5.94 -10.09
N ARG A 85 3.92 5.65 -10.20
CA ARG A 85 3.13 5.91 -11.40
C ARG A 85 3.17 7.40 -11.77
N ARG A 86 3.05 8.28 -10.78
CA ARG A 86 3.20 9.73 -10.95
C ARG A 86 4.59 10.12 -11.42
N ARG A 87 5.67 9.60 -10.82
CA ARG A 87 7.04 9.85 -11.28
C ARG A 87 7.24 9.42 -12.74
N LYS A 88 6.73 8.24 -13.11
CA LYS A 88 6.79 7.74 -14.49
C LYS A 88 6.03 8.63 -15.47
N MET A 89 4.82 9.07 -15.11
CA MET A 89 4.04 9.98 -15.96
C MET A 89 4.64 11.37 -16.06
N ASN A 90 5.15 11.93 -14.97
CA ASN A 90 5.87 13.21 -14.97
C ASN A 90 7.11 13.18 -15.87
N ARG A 91 7.80 12.03 -15.92
CA ARG A 91 8.96 11.84 -16.80
C ARG A 91 8.58 11.74 -18.28
N LYS A 92 7.40 11.21 -18.60
CA LYS A 92 6.93 11.02 -19.98
C LYS A 92 6.23 12.24 -20.57
N TYR A 93 5.43 12.96 -19.77
CA TYR A 93 4.56 14.03 -20.26
C TYR A 93 4.80 15.39 -19.60
N GLY A 94 5.84 15.52 -18.78
CA GLY A 94 6.15 16.75 -18.05
C GLY A 94 5.29 16.96 -16.79
N ARG A 95 5.65 18.00 -16.03
CA ARG A 95 5.16 18.24 -14.65
C ARG A 95 3.70 18.74 -14.57
N HIS A 96 3.09 19.03 -15.73
CA HIS A 96 1.77 19.67 -15.84
C HIS A 96 0.56 18.73 -15.69
N LEU A 97 0.75 17.41 -15.68
CA LEU A 97 -0.35 16.48 -15.96
C LEU A 97 -1.16 15.97 -14.76
N LEU A 98 -1.07 16.52 -13.52
CA LEU A 98 -1.87 15.96 -12.41
C LEU A 98 -2.49 16.97 -11.44
N ILE A 99 -3.83 16.97 -11.51
CA ILE A 99 -4.89 17.64 -10.74
C ILE A 99 -5.03 17.07 -9.30
N THR A 100 -4.29 16.01 -8.94
CA THR A 100 -4.41 15.39 -7.61
C THR A 100 -3.39 15.94 -6.60
N PRO A 101 -3.83 16.62 -5.52
CA PRO A 101 -2.94 17.17 -4.52
C PRO A 101 -2.18 16.07 -3.78
N ARG A 102 -0.87 16.28 -3.60
CA ARG A 102 0.08 15.37 -2.92
C ARG A 102 -0.20 15.25 -1.42
N ASN A 103 -0.84 16.25 -0.84
CA ASN A 103 -0.82 16.44 0.61
C ASN A 103 -2.03 15.72 1.25
N PRO A 104 -1.80 14.71 2.10
CA PRO A 104 -2.88 13.96 2.75
C PRO A 104 -3.78 14.85 3.61
N ARG A 105 -3.26 15.99 4.10
CA ARG A 105 -4.03 17.01 4.83
C ARG A 105 -5.00 17.78 3.93
N TRP A 106 -4.94 17.65 2.60
CA TRP A 106 -5.95 18.26 1.73
C TRP A 106 -7.33 17.70 1.99
N ARG A 107 -7.47 16.40 2.28
CA ARG A 107 -8.76 15.82 2.65
C ARG A 107 -9.31 16.51 3.90
N GLU A 108 -8.49 16.69 4.91
CA GLU A 108 -8.87 17.39 6.15
C GLU A 108 -9.20 18.86 5.91
N ARG A 109 -8.38 19.58 5.13
CA ARG A 109 -8.61 21.01 4.83
C ARG A 109 -9.84 21.23 3.94
N TYR A 110 -10.11 20.34 3.00
CA TYR A 110 -11.27 20.43 2.12
C TYR A 110 -12.55 20.00 2.86
N ALA A 111 -12.49 18.93 3.67
CA ALA A 111 -13.58 18.54 4.55
C ALA A 111 -13.94 19.67 5.52
N ARG A 112 -12.95 20.28 6.19
CA ARG A 112 -13.19 21.45 7.06
C ARG A 112 -13.82 22.63 6.31
N ARG A 113 -13.41 22.90 5.07
CA ARG A 113 -14.00 23.96 4.24
C ARG A 113 -15.45 23.65 3.87
N VAL A 114 -15.76 22.42 3.46
CA VAL A 114 -17.13 22.01 3.09
C VAL A 114 -18.04 22.02 4.31
N ILE A 115 -17.57 21.50 5.46
CA ILE A 115 -18.29 21.52 6.74
C ILE A 115 -18.55 22.97 7.17
N LYS A 116 -17.52 23.83 7.16
CA LYS A 116 -17.68 25.25 7.49
C LYS A 116 -18.66 25.96 6.54
N LYS A 117 -18.67 25.61 5.26
CA LYS A 117 -19.62 26.16 4.28
C LYS A 117 -21.05 25.73 4.57
N ARG A 118 -21.31 24.47 4.96
CA ARG A 118 -22.65 24.00 5.38
C ARG A 118 -23.13 24.67 6.66
N ILE A 119 -22.28 24.70 7.69
CA ILE A 119 -22.59 25.37 8.97
C ILE A 119 -22.92 26.85 8.76
N LEU A 120 -22.17 27.55 7.90
CA LEU A 120 -22.44 28.95 7.56
C LEU A 120 -23.67 29.14 6.66
N ALA A 121 -24.03 28.13 5.86
CA ALA A 121 -25.22 28.13 5.02
C ALA A 121 -26.50 27.74 5.79
N GLY A 122 -26.38 27.32 7.06
CA GLY A 122 -27.52 26.94 7.90
C GLY A 122 -28.16 25.60 7.55
N GLU A 123 -27.45 24.74 6.80
CA GLU A 123 -27.84 23.34 6.50
C GLU A 123 -27.20 22.34 7.47
#